data_AF-A0A133XRR9-F1
#
_entry.id   AF-A0A133XRR9-F1
#
_cell.length_a   1.000
_cell.length_b   1.000
_cell.length_c   1.000
_cell.angle_alpha   90.00
_cell.angle_beta   90.00
_cell.angle_gamma   90.00
#
_symmetry.space_group_name_H-M   'P 1'
#
loop_
_entity.id
_entity.type
_entity.pdbx_description
1 polymer ?
#
loop_
_entity_poly.entity_id
_entity_poly.type
_entity_poly.pdbx_seq_one_letter_code
_entity_poly.pdbx_strand_id
1 'polypeptide(L)'
;MNENEHEVQVGYNMPLLCPNCRSTIVPDDEDMDRADDRDIEEVRRLLGKEADEGYNEGEVTRMTMTGHASTPKQATPNSVIDRIGFTGKVTDRSFYDALGMKYKAIHTTDHGNRKQHPYGEYGEHTHDFIWSEDGSLDSKISRELTDEEGRDNNDIL
;
A
#
# COMPACT_ATOMS: atom_id res chain seq x y z
N MET A 1 -17.49 34.21 -53.93
CA MET A 1 -18.16 33.54 -52.82
C MET A 1 -17.11 33.41 -51.73
N ASN A 2 -17.31 34.18 -50.65
CA ASN A 2 -16.43 34.26 -49.50
C ASN A 2 -16.77 33.15 -48.50
N GLU A 3 -15.83 32.97 -47.56
CA GLU A 3 -15.96 32.36 -46.23
C GLU A 3 -16.09 30.83 -46.24
N ASN A 4 -15.06 30.14 -45.74
CA ASN A 4 -15.28 29.34 -44.55
C ASN A 4 -13.99 29.11 -43.77
N GLU A 5 -14.17 29.13 -42.46
CA GLU A 5 -13.16 29.16 -41.42
C GLU A 5 -12.70 27.75 -41.01
N HIS A 6 -11.69 27.75 -40.14
CA HIS A 6 -11.38 26.72 -39.15
C HIS A 6 -10.94 25.33 -39.63
N GLU A 7 -9.64 25.03 -39.44
CA GLU A 7 -9.24 24.11 -38.37
C GLU A 7 -7.90 24.56 -37.77
N VAL A 8 -7.92 24.87 -36.47
CA VAL A 8 -6.72 25.06 -35.65
C VAL A 8 -6.31 23.66 -35.19
N GLN A 9 -5.24 23.11 -35.75
CA GLN A 9 -4.56 21.98 -35.12
C GLN A 9 -3.57 22.50 -34.08
N VAL A 10 -3.92 22.21 -32.82
CA VAL A 10 -3.11 22.42 -31.63
C VAL A 10 -1.76 21.73 -31.84
N GLY A 11 -0.70 22.53 -31.73
CA GLY A 11 0.65 22.13 -32.06
C GLY A 11 1.15 20.95 -31.24
N TYR A 12 1.55 19.90 -31.93
CA TYR A 12 2.75 19.18 -31.52
C TYR A 12 3.93 19.98 -32.05
N ASN A 13 4.68 20.61 -31.15
CA ASN A 13 5.99 21.15 -31.44
C ASN A 13 6.96 19.98 -31.66
N MET A 14 6.87 19.35 -32.83
CA MET A 14 7.95 18.52 -33.35
C MET A 14 8.92 19.45 -34.08
N PRO A 15 10.16 19.60 -33.61
CA PRO A 15 11.13 20.39 -34.35
C PRO A 15 11.42 19.73 -35.70
N LEU A 16 11.40 20.54 -36.76
CA LEU A 16 11.86 20.16 -38.09
C LEU A 16 13.32 19.72 -38.00
N LEU A 17 13.58 18.45 -38.31
CA LEU A 17 14.94 17.90 -38.44
C LEU A 17 15.74 18.72 -39.45
N CYS A 18 16.62 19.56 -38.93
CA CYS A 18 17.60 20.29 -39.73
C CYS A 18 18.76 19.33 -40.05
N PRO A 19 19.26 19.25 -41.30
CA PRO A 19 20.25 18.25 -41.72
C PRO A 19 21.65 18.38 -41.08
N ASN A 20 21.82 19.25 -40.08
CA ASN A 20 23.11 19.53 -39.47
C ASN A 20 23.06 19.62 -37.93
N CYS A 21 22.10 18.94 -37.30
CA CYS A 21 22.15 18.72 -35.86
C CYS A 21 23.07 17.53 -35.56
N ARG A 22 24.20 17.81 -34.92
CA ARG A 22 25.31 16.90 -34.58
C ARG A 22 24.95 15.97 -33.43
N SER A 23 23.84 15.23 -33.50
CA SER A 23 23.48 14.27 -32.47
C SER A 23 22.50 13.19 -32.96
N THR A 24 22.94 12.33 -33.88
CA THR A 24 22.38 10.97 -34.05
C THR A 24 23.47 10.06 -34.59
N ILE A 25 24.31 9.55 -33.69
CA ILE A 25 24.78 8.18 -33.88
C ILE A 25 23.61 7.33 -33.40
N VAL A 26 22.83 6.81 -34.34
CA VAL A 26 22.00 5.63 -34.08
C VAL A 26 23.00 4.49 -33.90
N PRO A 27 23.02 3.80 -32.75
CA PRO A 27 23.82 2.59 -32.63
C PRO A 27 23.30 1.58 -33.66
N ASP A 28 24.20 0.89 -34.36
CA ASP A 28 23.82 -0.26 -35.16
C ASP A 28 23.07 -1.25 -34.25
N ASP A 29 21.99 -1.85 -34.77
CA ASP A 29 21.05 -2.69 -34.01
C ASP A 29 21.71 -3.92 -33.32
N GLU A 30 22.99 -4.20 -33.59
CA GLU A 30 23.78 -5.24 -32.90
C GLU A 30 24.23 -4.83 -31.48
N ASP A 31 24.11 -3.56 -31.09
CA ASP A 31 24.44 -3.06 -29.74
C ASP A 31 23.23 -2.94 -28.79
N MET A 32 22.02 -3.26 -29.25
CA MET A 32 20.79 -3.18 -28.43
C MET A 32 20.58 -4.40 -27.51
N ASP A 33 21.34 -5.48 -27.69
CA ASP A 33 21.26 -6.71 -26.87
C ASP A 33 22.36 -6.81 -25.80
N ARG A 34 23.22 -5.79 -25.68
CA ARG A 34 24.23 -5.75 -24.60
C ARG A 34 23.72 -4.91 -23.44
N ALA A 35 22.64 -5.36 -22.80
CA ALA A 35 22.55 -5.13 -21.36
C ALA A 35 23.83 -5.70 -20.76
N ASP A 36 24.71 -4.82 -20.31
CA ASP A 36 26.00 -5.23 -19.76
C ASP A 36 25.69 -6.12 -18.55
N ASP A 37 26.20 -7.36 -18.50
CA ASP A 37 25.99 -8.25 -17.36
C ASP A 37 26.41 -7.60 -16.02
N ARG A 38 27.20 -6.52 -16.09
CA ARG A 38 27.57 -5.63 -14.99
C ARG A 38 26.37 -4.88 -14.36
N ASP A 39 25.33 -4.58 -15.14
CA ASP A 39 24.16 -3.84 -14.68
C ASP A 39 23.20 -4.73 -13.88
N ILE A 40 23.11 -6.04 -14.19
CA ILE A 40 22.26 -6.96 -13.44
C ILE A 40 22.80 -7.20 -12.03
N GLU A 41 24.11 -7.37 -11.87
CA GLU A 41 24.73 -7.52 -10.55
C GLU A 41 24.70 -6.21 -9.74
N GLU A 42 24.84 -5.05 -10.39
CA GLU A 42 24.66 -3.76 -9.72
C GLU A 42 23.21 -3.55 -9.28
N VAL A 43 22.22 -3.86 -10.13
CA VAL A 43 20.80 -3.82 -9.77
C VAL A 43 20.49 -4.82 -8.65
N ARG A 44 21.02 -6.05 -8.69
CA ARG A 44 20.89 -7.03 -7.60
C ARG A 44 21.53 -6.54 -6.30
N ARG A 45 22.68 -5.86 -6.38
CA ARG A 45 23.36 -5.26 -5.23
C ARG A 45 22.59 -4.06 -4.67
N LEU A 46 21.96 -3.25 -5.51
CA LEU A 46 21.12 -2.12 -5.10
C LEU A 46 19.82 -2.62 -4.46
N LEU A 47 19.13 -3.58 -5.08
CA LEU A 47 17.93 -4.23 -4.52
C LEU A 47 18.26 -5.02 -3.25
N GLY A 48 19.43 -5.67 -3.20
CA GLY A 48 19.93 -6.36 -2.00
C GLY A 48 20.26 -5.40 -0.86
N LYS A 49 20.62 -4.15 -1.16
CA LYS A 49 20.81 -3.09 -0.16
C LYS A 49 19.48 -2.49 0.31
N GLU A 50 18.49 -2.32 -0.57
CA GLU A 50 17.14 -1.91 -0.16
C GLU A 50 16.43 -2.99 0.67
N ALA A 51 16.76 -4.26 0.47
CA ALA A 51 16.32 -5.36 1.33
C ALA A 51 17.10 -5.44 2.67
N ASP A 52 18.31 -4.86 2.73
CA ASP A 52 19.21 -4.80 3.91
C ASP A 52 19.08 -3.49 4.70
N GLU A 53 18.41 -2.47 4.15
CA GLU A 53 17.87 -1.33 4.91
C GLU A 53 16.65 -1.77 5.75
N GLY A 54 16.89 -2.78 6.58
CA GLY A 54 16.25 -2.99 7.87
C GLY A 54 14.73 -2.98 7.88
N TYR A 55 14.10 -4.03 7.35
CA TYR A 55 13.02 -4.64 8.11
C TYR A 55 13.62 -5.10 9.44
N ASN A 56 13.56 -4.23 10.45
CA ASN A 56 13.90 -4.60 11.80
C ASN A 56 12.83 -5.60 12.26
N GLU A 57 13.14 -6.89 12.17
CA GLU A 57 12.54 -7.94 12.99
C GLU A 57 12.94 -7.64 14.45
N GLY A 58 12.35 -6.61 15.04
CA GLY A 58 12.82 -6.09 16.31
C GLY A 58 12.00 -4.89 16.75
N GLU A 59 11.00 -5.18 17.59
CA GLU A 59 10.12 -4.21 18.27
C GLU A 59 9.02 -3.58 17.39
N VAL A 60 7.97 -4.38 17.13
CA VAL A 60 6.67 -3.81 16.75
C VAL A 60 6.20 -2.89 17.86
N THR A 61 6.12 -1.59 17.57
CA THR A 61 5.64 -0.62 18.56
C THR A 61 4.17 -0.88 18.85
N ARG A 62 3.87 -1.37 20.06
CA ARG A 62 2.50 -1.65 20.50
C ARG A 62 1.96 -0.50 21.32
N MET A 63 0.84 0.06 20.89
CA MET A 63 0.13 1.13 21.59
C MET A 63 -1.27 0.68 21.98
N THR A 64 -1.83 1.32 23.00
CA THR A 64 -3.19 1.08 23.43
C THR A 64 -4.01 2.35 23.36
N MET A 65 -5.23 2.25 22.85
CA MET A 65 -6.20 3.34 22.83
C MET A 65 -7.44 2.92 23.59
N THR A 66 -7.97 3.81 24.44
CA THR A 66 -9.23 3.59 25.16
C THR A 66 -10.35 4.43 24.57
N GLY A 67 -11.56 3.88 24.53
CA GLY A 67 -12.78 4.62 24.20
C GLY A 67 -13.49 4.12 22.93
N HIS A 68 -14.44 4.93 22.45
CA HIS A 68 -15.29 4.61 21.30
C HIS A 68 -14.74 5.13 19.96
N ALA A 69 -13.69 5.96 19.99
CA ALA A 69 -13.09 6.47 18.77
C ALA A 69 -12.46 5.32 17.98
N SER A 70 -12.70 5.31 16.66
CA SER A 70 -12.03 4.40 15.76
C SER A 70 -10.53 4.68 15.75
N THR A 71 -9.72 3.63 15.58
CA THR A 71 -8.27 3.76 15.38
C THR A 71 -8.00 4.68 14.19
N PRO A 72 -6.97 5.53 14.25
CA PRO A 72 -6.70 6.49 13.20
C PRO A 72 -6.30 5.80 11.90
N LYS A 73 -6.51 6.50 10.78
CA LYS A 73 -6.03 6.06 9.45
C LYS A 73 -4.51 5.92 9.40
N GLN A 74 -3.79 6.85 10.04
CA GLN A 74 -2.34 6.88 10.12
C GLN A 74 -1.88 6.85 11.58
N ALA A 75 -0.79 6.13 11.83
CA ALA A 75 -0.12 6.06 13.13
C ALA A 75 1.40 5.91 12.93
N THR A 76 2.11 5.55 13.99
CA THR A 76 3.54 5.24 13.91
C THR A 76 3.78 4.12 12.88
N PRO A 77 4.76 4.25 11.98
CA PRO A 77 5.16 3.19 11.08
C PRO A 77 5.42 1.86 11.78
N ASN A 78 5.04 0.74 11.14
CA ASN A 78 5.22 -0.62 11.65
C ASN A 78 4.71 -0.82 13.08
N SER A 79 3.63 -0.13 13.44
CA SER A 79 3.02 -0.20 14.78
C SER A 79 1.73 -1.01 14.80
N VAL A 80 1.34 -1.39 16.01
CA VAL A 80 0.07 -2.04 16.30
C VAL A 80 -0.66 -1.23 17.37
N ILE A 81 -1.93 -0.92 17.11
CA ILE A 81 -2.80 -0.25 18.10
C ILE A 81 -3.89 -1.20 18.54
N ASP A 82 -3.90 -1.53 19.82
CA ASP A 82 -4.99 -2.27 20.47
C ASP A 82 -6.00 -1.27 21.05
N ARG A 83 -7.24 -1.32 20.56
CA ARG A 83 -8.35 -0.56 21.15
C ARG A 83 -8.96 -1.37 22.28
N ILE A 84 -8.97 -0.78 23.47
CA ILE A 84 -9.56 -1.36 24.68
C ILE A 84 -10.98 -0.82 24.84
N GLY A 85 -11.94 -1.74 24.88
CA GLY A 85 -13.35 -1.44 25.15
C GLY A 85 -13.62 -1.16 26.62
N PHE A 86 -14.86 -0.78 26.94
CA PHE A 86 -15.26 -0.43 28.32
C PHE A 86 -15.10 -1.60 29.32
N THR A 87 -15.14 -2.83 28.84
CA THR A 87 -14.95 -4.05 29.65
C THR A 87 -13.48 -4.33 29.97
N GLY A 88 -12.54 -3.50 29.49
CA GLY A 88 -11.10 -3.71 29.64
C GLY A 88 -10.49 -4.73 28.68
N LYS A 89 -11.29 -5.31 27.77
CA LYS A 89 -10.83 -6.24 26.74
C LYS A 89 -10.49 -5.51 25.44
N VAL A 90 -9.57 -6.07 24.65
CA VAL A 90 -9.27 -5.58 23.31
C VAL A 90 -10.47 -5.86 22.40
N THR A 91 -11.00 -4.83 21.76
CA THR A 91 -12.12 -4.92 20.82
C THR A 91 -11.66 -4.96 19.37
N ASP A 92 -10.49 -4.39 19.10
CA ASP A 92 -9.82 -4.45 17.82
C ASP A 92 -8.33 -4.20 17.95
N ARG A 93 -7.59 -4.80 17.03
CA ARG A 93 -6.16 -4.63 16.84
C ARG A 93 -5.92 -4.15 15.43
N SER A 94 -5.36 -2.96 15.29
CA SER A 94 -5.06 -2.35 14.00
C SER A 94 -3.58 -2.39 13.70
N PHE A 95 -3.22 -2.73 12.47
CA PHE A 95 -1.85 -2.88 11.99
C PHE A 95 -1.53 -1.78 10.98
N TYR A 96 -0.34 -1.20 11.13
CA TYR A 96 0.16 -0.10 10.30
C TYR A 96 1.41 -0.54 9.55
N ASP A 97 1.50 -0.14 8.28
CA ASP A 97 2.63 -0.48 7.41
C ASP A 97 3.86 0.41 7.67
N ALA A 98 4.90 0.25 6.84
CA ALA A 98 6.14 1.02 6.94
C ALA A 98 5.96 2.53 6.67
N LEU A 99 4.83 2.95 6.09
CA LEU A 99 4.45 4.35 5.91
C LEU A 99 3.53 4.85 7.03
N GLY A 100 3.20 3.98 8.00
CA GLY A 100 2.26 4.28 9.08
C GLY A 100 0.81 4.29 8.62
N MET A 101 0.48 3.70 7.47
CA MET A 101 -0.89 3.59 6.95
C MET A 101 -1.54 2.31 7.47
N LYS A 102 -2.77 2.43 7.96
CA LYS A 102 -3.53 1.29 8.48
C LYS A 102 -3.92 0.33 7.34
N TYR A 103 -3.33 -0.85 7.26
CA TYR A 103 -3.68 -1.81 6.19
C TYR A 103 -4.59 -2.95 6.65
N LYS A 104 -4.64 -3.24 7.96
CA LYS A 104 -5.43 -4.33 8.52
C LYS A 104 -6.00 -4.00 9.89
N ALA A 105 -7.17 -4.52 10.21
CA ALA A 105 -7.68 -4.59 11.58
C ALA A 105 -8.36 -5.93 11.86
N ILE A 106 -8.05 -6.52 13.01
CA ILE A 106 -8.72 -7.70 13.53
C ILE A 106 -9.71 -7.25 14.60
N HIS A 107 -10.95 -7.66 14.46
CA HIS A 107 -12.05 -7.37 15.37
C HIS A 107 -12.42 -8.63 16.16
N THR A 108 -12.65 -8.46 17.46
CA THR A 108 -13.00 -9.57 18.38
C THR A 108 -14.51 -9.68 18.62
N THR A 109 -15.32 -8.85 17.94
CA THR A 109 -16.77 -8.77 18.11
C THR A 109 -17.47 -8.40 16.80
N ASP A 110 -18.77 -8.67 16.70
CA ASP A 110 -19.63 -8.29 15.57
C ASP A 110 -20.03 -6.80 15.51
N HIS A 111 -19.45 -5.93 16.35
CA HIS A 111 -19.86 -4.53 16.50
C HIS A 111 -21.34 -4.32 16.85
N GLY A 112 -22.01 -5.31 17.44
CA GLY A 112 -23.45 -5.30 17.68
C GLY A 112 -24.29 -5.57 16.43
N ASN A 113 -23.66 -5.94 15.30
CA ASN A 113 -24.27 -6.13 13.99
C ASN A 113 -24.02 -7.55 13.45
N ARG A 114 -24.39 -8.59 14.21
CA ARG A 114 -24.20 -10.01 13.82
C ARG A 114 -24.61 -10.36 12.40
N LYS A 115 -25.69 -9.76 11.89
CA LYS A 115 -26.17 -10.01 10.52
C LYS A 115 -25.16 -9.57 9.44
N GLN A 116 -24.41 -8.50 9.70
CA GLN A 116 -23.40 -7.95 8.79
C GLN A 116 -22.01 -8.54 9.05
N HIS A 117 -21.81 -9.14 10.24
CA HIS A 117 -20.58 -9.82 10.63
C HIS A 117 -20.88 -11.27 11.08
N PRO A 118 -21.31 -12.16 10.17
CA PRO A 118 -21.62 -13.56 10.48
C PRO A 118 -20.33 -14.42 10.52
N TYR A 119 -19.25 -13.86 11.03
CA TYR A 119 -17.93 -14.47 11.10
C TYR A 119 -17.66 -14.97 12.53
N GLY A 120 -16.77 -15.94 12.69
CA GLY A 120 -16.41 -16.52 13.98
C GLY A 120 -17.58 -16.95 14.87
N GLU A 121 -17.32 -17.14 16.16
CA GLU A 121 -18.35 -17.47 17.15
C GLU A 121 -19.01 -16.19 17.68
N TYR A 122 -18.21 -15.17 17.98
CA TYR A 122 -18.62 -13.89 18.57
C TYR A 122 -18.66 -12.73 17.57
N GLY A 123 -18.37 -13.00 16.29
CA GLY A 123 -18.34 -11.98 15.24
C GLY A 123 -16.92 -11.57 14.86
N GLU A 124 -15.92 -12.39 15.20
CA GLU A 124 -14.53 -12.12 14.94
C GLU A 124 -14.28 -12.05 13.44
N HIS A 125 -13.65 -10.97 12.98
CA HIS A 125 -13.41 -10.77 11.56
C HIS A 125 -12.24 -9.84 11.31
N THR A 126 -11.75 -9.86 10.08
CA THR A 126 -10.70 -8.97 9.62
C THR A 126 -11.28 -7.93 8.67
N HIS A 127 -10.78 -6.70 8.79
CA HIS A 127 -10.89 -5.66 7.79
C HIS A 127 -9.54 -5.41 7.14
N ASP A 128 -9.43 -5.65 5.84
CA ASP A 128 -8.29 -5.21 5.04
C ASP A 128 -8.63 -3.87 4.37
N PHE A 129 -7.70 -2.91 4.45
CA PHE A 129 -7.86 -1.57 3.94
C PHE A 129 -6.92 -1.35 2.77
N ILE A 130 -7.49 -0.99 1.62
CA ILE A 130 -6.75 -0.63 0.42
C ILE A 130 -6.88 0.89 0.24
N TRP A 131 -5.74 1.57 0.18
CA TRP A 131 -5.68 3.02 0.02
C TRP A 131 -5.21 3.37 -1.39
N SER A 132 -5.78 4.43 -1.96
CA SER A 132 -5.31 5.05 -3.19
C SER A 132 -4.03 5.85 -2.95
N GLU A 133 -3.31 6.20 -4.02
CA GLU A 133 -2.06 6.98 -3.95
C GLU A 133 -2.26 8.38 -3.34
N ASP A 134 -3.45 8.98 -3.49
CA ASP A 134 -3.82 10.25 -2.86
C ASP A 134 -4.15 10.12 -1.36
N GLY A 135 -4.11 8.90 -0.83
CA GLY A 135 -4.46 8.56 0.54
C GLY A 135 -5.96 8.43 0.78
N SER A 136 -6.83 8.51 -0.22
CA SER A 136 -8.24 8.18 -0.04
C SER A 136 -8.43 6.67 0.15
N LEU A 137 -9.52 6.26 0.82
CA LEU A 137 -9.84 4.85 1.00
C LEU A 137 -10.43 4.32 -0.32
N ASP A 138 -9.70 3.44 -1.00
CA ASP A 138 -10.14 2.81 -2.24
C ASP A 138 -11.17 1.71 -1.92
N SER A 139 -10.80 0.80 -1.01
CA SER A 139 -11.71 -0.25 -0.57
C SER A 139 -11.44 -0.73 0.85
N LYS A 140 -12.50 -1.29 1.44
CA LYS A 140 -12.46 -1.95 2.75
C LYS A 140 -13.14 -3.31 2.62
N ILE A 141 -12.36 -4.37 2.74
CA ILE A 141 -12.83 -5.74 2.58
C ILE A 141 -13.06 -6.35 3.97
N SER A 142 -14.23 -6.94 4.19
CA SER A 142 -14.54 -7.67 5.43
C SER A 142 -14.52 -9.16 5.14
N ARG A 143 -13.80 -9.92 5.96
CA ARG A 143 -13.65 -11.38 5.78
C ARG A 143 -13.44 -12.09 7.12
N GLU A 144 -13.58 -13.40 7.08
CA GLU A 144 -13.18 -14.29 8.17
C GLU A 144 -11.67 -14.17 8.44
N LEU A 145 -11.26 -14.42 9.69
CA LEU A 145 -9.85 -14.59 10.00
C LEU A 145 -9.30 -15.82 9.28
N THR A 146 -8.04 -15.76 8.86
CA THR A 146 -7.33 -16.98 8.47
C THR A 146 -6.87 -17.74 9.71
N ASP A 147 -6.58 -19.04 9.59
CA ASP A 147 -6.06 -19.85 10.70
C ASP A 147 -4.74 -19.29 11.25
N GLU A 148 -3.91 -18.68 10.40
CA GLU A 148 -2.67 -18.02 10.81
C GLU A 148 -2.93 -16.75 11.60
N GLU A 149 -3.80 -15.86 11.10
CA GLU A 149 -4.19 -14.64 11.83
C GLU A 149 -4.82 -14.98 13.17
N GLY A 150 -5.64 -16.04 13.23
CA GLY A 150 -6.24 -16.55 14.45
C GLY A 150 -5.20 -17.06 15.45
N ARG A 151 -4.19 -17.81 14.99
CA ARG A 151 -3.08 -18.27 15.84
C ARG A 151 -2.23 -17.11 16.35
N ASP A 152 -1.85 -16.19 15.48
CA ASP A 152 -0.93 -15.09 15.80
C ASP A 152 -1.58 -14.03 16.72
N ASN A 153 -2.91 -13.98 16.76
CA ASN A 153 -3.69 -13.03 17.58
C ASN A 153 -4.53 -13.74 18.65
N ASN A 154 -4.18 -14.97 19.01
CA ASN A 154 -4.90 -15.74 20.03
C ASN A 154 -4.88 -15.07 21.42
N ASP A 155 -3.99 -14.09 21.65
CA ASP A 155 -3.96 -13.30 22.88
C ASP A 155 -5.17 -12.35 23.04
N ILE A 156 -5.88 -12.03 21.95
CA ILE A 156 -7.04 -11.13 21.97
C ILE A 156 -8.36 -11.78 21.50
N LEU A 157 -8.29 -12.97 20.89
CA LEU A 157 -9.44 -13.72 20.40
C LEU A 157 -10.03 -14.62 21.49
#